data_AF-A0A2G8KCE7-F1
#
_entry.id   AF-A0A2G8KCE7-F1
#
_cell.length_a   1.000
_cell.length_b   1.000
_cell.length_c   1.000
_cell.angle_alpha   90.00
_cell.angle_beta   90.00
_cell.angle_gamma   90.00
#
_symmetry.space_group_name_H-M   'P 1'
#
loop_
_entity.id
_entity.type
_entity.pdbx_description
1 polymer ?
#
loop_
_entity_poly.entity_id
_entity_poly.type
_entity_poly.pdbx_seq_one_letter_code
_entity_poly.pdbx_strand_id
1 'polypeptide(L)'
;MVTTHPFQAESRNPSPQYYCYLSSLDRDAVVSSRRVLETRTNRTGVNNNPAPPMPVMQQGDMYPPGSAVYKVTLDFGGTSANAFAYGTFSCDASRSGRADSTVSNILMNSESYTYPEDGLVTQTVNMYDRGVQIRMAGAQDVNRWHRNSLFNILQRPNYEFTGMNLILSFKLNISKSEDEGFYQTLSGSLSRQDSRHGLKRLIVRSCPSNHWAPPTCYGVCDNCYNGGVCDDETGRCICPPGFMGANCLT
;
A
#
# COMPACT_ATOMS: atom_id res chain seq x y z
N MET A 1 -8.06 1.25 6.35
CA MET A 1 -6.82 1.30 7.14
C MET A 1 -6.27 2.71 7.10
N VAL A 2 -5.85 3.28 8.23
CA VAL A 2 -5.24 4.62 8.32
C VAL A 2 -3.92 4.53 9.07
N THR A 3 -2.88 5.11 8.50
CA THR A 3 -1.54 5.23 9.10
C THR A 3 -1.30 6.67 9.52
N THR A 4 -0.80 6.91 10.73
CA THR A 4 -0.59 8.29 11.21
C THR A 4 0.65 8.96 10.61
N HIS A 5 1.72 8.17 10.39
CA HIS A 5 2.99 8.68 9.87
C HIS A 5 3.61 7.66 8.90
N PRO A 6 3.10 7.56 7.65
CA PRO A 6 3.52 6.51 6.69
C PRO A 6 4.99 6.59 6.30
N PHE A 7 5.68 7.72 6.52
CA PHE A 7 7.10 7.91 6.19
C PHE A 7 8.01 8.04 7.42
N GLN A 8 7.51 7.76 8.62
CA GLN A 8 8.29 7.91 9.85
C GLN A 8 8.33 6.64 10.69
N ALA A 9 8.09 5.48 10.10
CA ALA A 9 8.29 4.24 10.83
C ALA A 9 9.77 4.07 11.14
N GLU A 10 10.10 3.62 12.36
CA GLU A 10 11.49 3.43 12.77
C GLU A 10 12.32 4.76 12.77
N SER A 11 13.26 4.88 13.71
CA SER A 11 14.10 6.07 13.97
C SER A 11 13.40 7.36 14.48
N ARG A 12 12.24 7.78 13.98
CA ARG A 12 11.61 9.08 14.34
C ARG A 12 10.22 9.02 14.97
N ASN A 13 9.55 7.87 14.96
CA ASN A 13 8.24 7.71 15.60
C ASN A 13 8.30 6.64 16.69
N PRO A 14 8.36 6.99 17.99
CA PRO A 14 8.46 6.02 19.07
C PRO A 14 7.21 5.15 19.28
N SER A 15 6.11 5.47 18.59
CA SER A 15 4.85 4.70 18.66
C SER A 15 4.24 4.54 17.26
N PRO A 16 4.88 3.77 16.37
CA PRO A 16 4.35 3.51 15.05
C PRO A 16 3.08 2.67 15.17
N GLN A 17 2.00 3.16 14.56
CA GLN A 17 0.69 2.54 14.69
C GLN A 17 -0.16 2.82 13.46
N TYR A 18 -1.12 1.92 13.23
CA TYR A 18 -2.16 2.11 12.23
C TYR A 18 -3.50 1.61 12.77
N TYR A 19 -4.56 2.04 12.11
CA TYR A 19 -5.94 1.83 12.53
C TYR A 19 -6.73 1.13 11.44
N CYS A 20 -7.47 0.11 11.81
CA CYS A 20 -8.45 -0.58 10.99
C CYS A 20 -9.84 -0.06 11.35
N TYR A 21 -10.52 0.53 10.37
CA TYR A 21 -11.87 1.08 10.52
C TYR A 21 -12.86 0.11 9.90
N LEU A 22 -13.88 -0.25 10.66
CA LEU A 22 -15.06 -0.93 10.16
C LEU A 22 -16.22 0.05 10.03
N SER A 23 -17.06 -0.20 9.03
CA SER A 23 -18.31 0.52 8.85
C SER A 23 -19.23 0.26 10.06
N SER A 24 -20.22 1.12 10.27
CA SER A 24 -21.24 0.90 11.30
C SER A 24 -22.09 -0.36 11.06
N LEU A 25 -22.15 -0.83 9.81
CA LEU A 25 -22.93 -2.01 9.42
C LEU A 25 -22.18 -3.32 9.66
N ASP A 26 -20.85 -3.27 9.82
CA ASP A 26 -19.97 -4.44 9.88
C ASP A 26 -19.19 -4.52 11.18
N ARG A 27 -19.70 -3.93 12.27
CA ARG A 27 -19.01 -3.88 13.58
C ARG A 27 -18.74 -5.26 14.19
N ASP A 28 -19.48 -6.27 13.77
CA ASP A 28 -19.36 -7.68 14.18
C ASP A 28 -18.34 -8.46 13.34
N ALA A 29 -17.70 -7.83 12.34
CA ALA A 29 -16.65 -8.47 11.57
C ALA A 29 -15.41 -8.76 12.43
N VAL A 30 -14.78 -9.90 12.18
CA VAL A 30 -13.51 -10.27 12.80
C VAL A 30 -12.39 -9.52 12.09
N VAL A 31 -11.60 -8.76 12.84
CA VAL A 31 -10.46 -8.00 12.31
C VAL A 31 -9.16 -8.69 12.68
N SER A 32 -8.31 -8.90 11.68
CA SER A 32 -6.95 -9.38 11.86
C SER A 32 -5.97 -8.46 11.15
N SER A 33 -4.68 -8.67 11.41
CA SER A 33 -3.63 -7.97 10.68
C SER A 33 -2.49 -8.90 10.33
N ARG A 34 -1.80 -8.58 9.24
CA ARG A 34 -0.63 -9.34 8.77
C ARG A 34 0.34 -8.44 8.03
N ARG A 35 1.52 -8.99 7.75
CA ARG A 35 2.40 -8.43 6.73
C ARG A 35 1.97 -8.92 5.36
N VAL A 36 1.94 -8.00 4.40
CA VAL A 36 1.53 -8.33 3.03
C VAL A 36 2.69 -8.88 2.23
N LEU A 37 3.89 -8.37 2.48
CA LEU A 37 5.11 -8.74 1.80
C LEU A 37 6.31 -8.78 2.76
N GLU A 38 7.23 -9.70 2.47
CA GLU A 38 8.54 -9.79 3.10
C GLU A 38 9.43 -8.63 2.65
N THR A 39 9.76 -7.75 3.57
CA THR A 39 10.59 -6.56 3.39
C THR A 39 11.94 -6.71 4.09
N ARG A 40 12.08 -7.64 5.04
CA ARG A 40 13.34 -7.93 5.76
C ARG A 40 13.78 -9.38 5.56
N THR A 41 14.65 -9.59 4.60
CA THR A 41 15.31 -10.90 4.35
C THR A 41 16.80 -10.76 4.61
N ASN A 42 17.38 -11.70 5.35
CA ASN A 42 18.80 -11.66 5.67
C ASN A 42 19.71 -12.12 4.51
N ARG A 43 21.03 -12.02 4.68
CA ARG A 43 22.01 -12.41 3.65
C ARG A 43 21.99 -13.91 3.33
N THR A 44 21.45 -14.74 4.22
CA THR A 44 21.29 -16.19 4.03
C THR A 44 19.88 -16.58 3.59
N GLY A 45 19.03 -15.61 3.20
CA GLY A 45 17.67 -15.85 2.71
C GLY A 45 16.61 -16.09 3.79
N VAL A 46 16.94 -15.92 5.07
CA VAL A 46 15.98 -16.08 6.18
C VAL A 46 15.10 -14.84 6.28
N ASN A 47 13.79 -15.06 6.31
CA ASN A 47 12.80 -14.02 6.52
C ASN A 47 12.74 -13.61 8.00
N ASN A 48 13.01 -12.33 8.28
CA ASN A 48 12.96 -11.73 9.61
C ASN A 48 11.84 -10.67 9.71
N ASN A 49 10.75 -10.84 8.97
CA ASN A 49 9.54 -10.01 9.06
C ASN A 49 8.53 -10.63 10.05
N PRO A 50 8.55 -10.28 11.35
CA PRO A 50 7.60 -10.84 12.31
C PRO A 50 6.18 -10.35 12.03
N ALA A 51 5.18 -11.18 12.28
CA ALA A 51 3.78 -10.76 12.17
C ALA A 51 3.49 -9.53 13.07
N PRO A 52 2.64 -8.58 12.63
CA PRO A 52 2.21 -7.49 13.49
C PRO A 52 1.38 -8.06 14.68
N PRO A 53 1.32 -7.34 15.81
CA PRO A 53 0.45 -7.70 16.91
C PRO A 53 -1.03 -7.73 16.50
N MET A 54 -1.84 -8.48 17.24
CA MET A 54 -3.28 -8.54 16.99
C MET A 54 -3.93 -7.15 17.15
N PRO A 55 -4.90 -6.78 16.30
CA PRO A 55 -5.61 -5.51 16.42
C PRO A 55 -6.41 -5.41 17.73
N VAL A 56 -6.25 -4.29 18.45
CA VAL A 56 -6.94 -4.03 19.72
C VAL A 56 -8.09 -3.05 19.48
N MET A 57 -9.32 -3.45 19.81
CA MET A 57 -10.49 -2.59 19.70
C MET A 57 -10.35 -1.36 20.60
N GLN A 58 -10.60 -0.18 20.05
CA GLN A 58 -10.55 1.09 20.78
C GLN A 58 -11.92 1.41 21.40
N GLN A 59 -11.92 2.00 22.59
CA GLN A 59 -13.14 2.40 23.31
C GLN A 59 -13.40 3.91 23.15
N GLY A 60 -14.67 4.30 22.98
CA GLY A 60 -15.10 5.70 22.89
C GLY A 60 -15.85 6.02 21.58
N ASP A 61 -16.22 7.29 21.43
CA ASP A 61 -16.83 7.82 20.21
C ASP A 61 -15.76 8.01 19.13
N MET A 62 -15.77 7.15 18.13
CA MET A 62 -14.80 7.14 17.04
C MET A 62 -15.36 7.84 15.82
N TYR A 63 -14.50 8.51 15.06
CA TYR A 63 -14.86 9.10 13.77
C TYR A 63 -14.52 8.15 12.61
N PRO A 64 -15.43 7.92 11.64
CA PRO A 64 -16.79 8.45 11.59
C PRO A 64 -17.69 7.85 12.69
N PRO A 65 -18.68 8.62 13.20
CA PRO A 65 -19.53 8.19 14.30
C PRO A 65 -20.11 6.81 14.08
N GLY A 66 -19.92 5.95 15.07
CA GLY A 66 -20.40 4.58 15.01
C GLY A 66 -19.57 3.64 14.15
N SER A 67 -18.35 3.98 13.79
CA SER A 67 -17.35 3.01 13.33
C SER A 67 -16.79 2.19 14.49
N ALA A 68 -16.50 0.91 14.25
CA ALA A 68 -15.60 0.16 15.13
C ALA A 68 -14.16 0.36 14.65
N VAL A 69 -13.25 0.71 15.57
CA VAL A 69 -11.87 1.04 15.25
C VAL A 69 -10.93 0.14 16.03
N TYR A 70 -10.01 -0.51 15.32
CA TYR A 70 -8.99 -1.36 15.90
C TYR A 70 -7.63 -0.74 15.67
N LYS A 71 -6.81 -0.68 16.73
CA LYS A 71 -5.45 -0.14 16.67
C LYS A 71 -4.45 -1.29 16.64
N VAL A 72 -3.47 -1.19 15.75
CA VAL A 72 -2.29 -2.03 15.74
C VAL A 72 -1.09 -1.17 16.10
N THR A 73 -0.47 -1.46 17.24
CA THR A 73 0.78 -0.84 17.67
C THR A 73 1.93 -1.70 17.18
N LEU A 74 2.84 -1.13 16.40
CA LEU A 74 4.03 -1.81 15.90
C LEU A 74 5.20 -1.58 16.85
N ASP A 75 6.09 -2.56 16.93
CA ASP A 75 7.31 -2.43 17.73
C ASP A 75 8.28 -1.48 17.02
N PHE A 76 8.56 -0.36 17.68
CA PHE A 76 9.51 0.63 17.20
C PHE A 76 10.96 0.15 17.32
N GLY A 77 11.27 -0.74 18.27
CA GLY A 77 12.61 -1.28 18.53
C GLY A 77 13.73 -0.25 18.79
N GLY A 78 13.46 1.06 18.79
CA GLY A 78 14.46 2.11 18.95
C GLY A 78 15.51 2.10 17.83
N THR A 79 16.79 2.24 18.21
CA THR A 79 17.97 2.12 17.32
C THR A 79 18.49 0.68 17.19
N SER A 80 17.75 -0.32 17.66
CA SER A 80 18.19 -1.71 17.67
C SER A 80 17.71 -2.50 16.44
N ALA A 81 18.36 -3.63 16.17
CA ALA A 81 18.01 -4.58 15.11
C ALA A 81 16.59 -5.22 15.23
N ASN A 82 15.82 -4.83 16.26
CA ASN A 82 14.48 -5.33 16.56
C ASN A 82 13.36 -4.32 16.26
N ALA A 83 13.64 -3.23 15.55
CA ALA A 83 12.58 -2.36 15.03
C ALA A 83 11.78 -3.10 13.95
N PHE A 84 10.46 -3.19 14.03
CA PHE A 84 9.63 -3.95 13.08
C PHE A 84 8.48 -3.12 12.51
N ALA A 85 8.59 -1.80 12.55
CA ALA A 85 7.53 -0.91 12.06
C ALA A 85 7.62 -0.64 10.57
N TYR A 86 8.78 -0.89 9.95
CA TYR A 86 8.97 -0.78 8.51
C TYR A 86 8.30 -1.95 7.76
N GLY A 87 7.66 -1.64 6.64
CA GLY A 87 7.20 -2.62 5.66
C GLY A 87 5.76 -2.42 5.19
N THR A 88 5.11 -3.53 4.86
CA THR A 88 3.75 -3.55 4.30
C THR A 88 2.82 -4.29 5.24
N PHE A 89 1.65 -3.70 5.52
CA PHE A 89 0.70 -4.22 6.50
C PHE A 89 -0.70 -4.18 5.96
N SER A 90 -1.56 -5.06 6.47
CA SER A 90 -2.99 -5.06 6.15
C SER A 90 -3.87 -5.07 7.37
N CYS A 91 -5.06 -4.52 7.19
CA CYS A 91 -6.26 -4.82 7.95
C CYS A 91 -7.09 -5.80 7.11
N ASP A 92 -7.35 -6.97 7.65
CA ASP A 92 -8.18 -8.00 7.02
C ASP A 92 -9.45 -8.16 7.87
N ALA A 93 -10.61 -8.02 7.25
CA ALA A 93 -11.92 -8.11 7.89
C ALA A 93 -12.74 -9.25 7.28
N SER A 94 -13.25 -10.14 8.12
CA SER A 94 -14.08 -11.27 7.71
C SER A 94 -15.39 -11.29 8.46
N ARG A 95 -16.49 -11.60 7.76
CA ARG A 95 -17.83 -11.69 8.33
C ARG A 95 -18.62 -12.78 7.60
N SER A 96 -19.31 -13.62 8.36
CA SER A 96 -20.13 -14.70 7.81
C SER A 96 -21.14 -14.17 6.77
N GLY A 97 -21.19 -14.82 5.60
CA GLY A 97 -22.10 -14.44 4.51
C GLY A 97 -21.68 -13.21 3.71
N ARG A 98 -20.49 -12.63 3.96
CA ARG A 98 -19.90 -11.53 3.18
C ARG A 98 -18.55 -11.96 2.62
N ALA A 99 -18.13 -11.30 1.53
CA ALA A 99 -16.76 -11.44 1.05
C ALA A 99 -15.79 -10.79 2.04
N ASP A 100 -14.65 -11.45 2.26
CA ASP A 100 -13.56 -10.90 3.07
C ASP A 100 -13.03 -9.62 2.42
N SER A 101 -12.65 -8.65 3.25
CA SER A 101 -12.14 -7.35 2.80
C SER A 101 -10.74 -7.10 3.35
N THR A 102 -9.79 -6.81 2.47
CA THR A 102 -8.41 -6.49 2.84
C THR A 102 -8.05 -5.09 2.37
N VAL A 103 -7.56 -4.25 3.28
CA VAL A 103 -6.92 -2.98 2.94
C VAL A 103 -5.47 -3.03 3.40
N SER A 104 -4.54 -2.77 2.49
CA SER A 104 -3.11 -2.75 2.79
C SER A 104 -2.49 -1.38 2.60
N ASN A 105 -1.47 -1.10 3.40
CA ASN A 105 -0.70 0.13 3.33
C ASN A 105 0.78 -0.13 3.67
N ILE A 106 1.59 0.91 3.48
CA ILE A 106 3.04 0.89 3.66
C ILE A 106 3.40 1.82 4.82
N LEU A 107 4.32 1.37 5.65
CA LEU A 107 5.04 2.18 6.61
C LEU A 107 6.53 2.17 6.21
N MET A 108 7.01 3.30 5.70
CA MET A 108 8.39 3.51 5.29
C MET A 108 9.25 4.06 6.42
N ASN A 109 10.55 3.80 6.31
CA ASN A 109 11.52 4.25 7.27
C ASN A 109 11.78 5.76 7.11
N SER A 110 11.89 6.50 8.21
CA SER A 110 12.23 7.95 8.15
C SER A 110 13.60 8.25 7.54
N GLU A 111 14.49 7.25 7.52
CA GLU A 111 15.81 7.30 6.91
C GLU A 111 15.89 6.44 5.63
N SER A 112 14.75 6.17 4.99
CA SER A 112 14.73 5.49 3.70
C SER A 112 15.58 6.28 2.68
N TYR A 113 16.47 5.58 1.97
CA TYR A 113 17.36 6.18 0.97
C TYR A 113 16.61 6.65 -0.27
N THR A 114 15.48 6.01 -0.55
CA THR A 114 14.58 6.41 -1.64
C THR A 114 13.15 6.45 -1.13
N TYR A 115 12.36 7.35 -1.70
CA TYR A 115 10.98 7.59 -1.30
C TYR A 115 10.13 8.00 -2.51
N PRO A 116 8.81 7.75 -2.51
CA PRO A 116 7.92 8.23 -3.57
C PRO A 116 8.03 9.75 -3.77
N GLU A 117 8.28 10.19 -5.00
CA GLU A 117 8.48 11.62 -5.34
C GLU A 117 7.25 12.48 -5.01
N ASP A 118 6.06 11.90 -5.18
CA ASP A 118 4.77 12.54 -4.90
C ASP A 118 4.35 12.51 -3.42
N GLY A 119 5.16 11.92 -2.54
CA GLY A 119 4.81 11.73 -1.14
C GLY A 119 3.65 10.76 -0.91
N LEU A 120 3.28 9.94 -1.91
CA LEU A 120 2.22 8.95 -1.80
C LEU A 120 2.78 7.53 -1.89
N VAL A 121 2.45 6.70 -0.89
CA VAL A 121 2.87 5.29 -0.85
C VAL A 121 2.05 4.39 -1.77
N THR A 122 0.93 4.88 -2.29
CA THR A 122 0.10 4.16 -3.26
C THR A 122 -0.13 5.01 -4.51
N GLN A 123 -0.29 4.33 -5.64
CA GLN A 123 -0.74 4.92 -6.90
C GLN A 123 -1.80 4.00 -7.48
N THR A 124 -2.96 4.56 -7.80
CA THR A 124 -4.08 3.82 -8.38
C THR A 124 -4.17 4.12 -9.86
N VAL A 125 -4.23 3.08 -10.68
CA VAL A 125 -4.37 3.15 -12.13
C VAL A 125 -5.44 2.16 -12.58
N ASN A 126 -5.82 2.23 -13.85
CA ASN A 126 -6.78 1.33 -14.47
C ASN A 126 -6.06 0.34 -15.38
N MET A 127 -6.72 -0.79 -15.62
CA MET A 127 -6.29 -1.68 -16.70
C MET A 127 -6.24 -0.90 -18.02
N TYR A 128 -5.21 -1.17 -18.82
CA TYR A 128 -4.92 -0.51 -20.10
C TYR A 128 -4.47 0.96 -20.06
N ASP A 129 -4.31 1.55 -18.88
CA ASP A 129 -3.65 2.85 -18.79
C ASP A 129 -2.26 2.80 -19.44
N ARG A 130 -1.85 3.91 -20.07
CA ARG A 130 -0.58 4.06 -20.80
C ARG A 130 0.25 5.17 -20.18
N GLY A 131 1.57 5.09 -20.36
CA GLY A 131 2.49 6.13 -19.87
C GLY A 131 2.53 6.22 -18.35
N VAL A 132 2.09 5.17 -17.64
CA VAL A 132 2.19 5.09 -16.20
C VAL A 132 3.66 5.09 -15.80
N GLN A 133 3.96 5.78 -14.71
CA GLN A 133 5.30 5.82 -14.13
C GLN A 133 5.20 5.69 -12.62
N ILE A 134 6.12 4.93 -12.03
CA ILE A 134 6.41 4.96 -10.60
C ILE A 134 7.69 5.77 -10.42
N ARG A 135 7.54 6.92 -9.75
CA ARG A 135 8.59 7.89 -9.53
C ARG A 135 9.05 7.91 -8.08
N MET A 136 10.34 7.74 -7.90
CA MET A 136 11.02 7.81 -6.61
C MET A 136 12.02 8.97 -6.63
N ALA A 137 12.38 9.46 -5.46
CA ALA A 137 13.42 10.45 -5.24
C ALA A 137 14.40 9.95 -4.16
N GLY A 138 15.51 10.66 -3.97
CA GLY A 138 16.55 10.33 -2.98
C GLY A 138 17.85 9.85 -3.62
N ALA A 139 18.36 8.71 -3.17
CA ALA A 139 19.64 8.14 -3.57
C ALA A 139 19.73 7.90 -5.08
N GLN A 140 20.88 8.25 -5.67
CA GLN A 140 21.10 8.25 -7.12
C GLN A 140 21.80 6.97 -7.62
N ASP A 141 21.97 5.97 -6.76
CA ASP A 141 22.66 4.71 -7.01
C ASP A 141 21.70 3.50 -6.89
N VAL A 142 20.43 3.69 -7.26
CA VAL A 142 19.45 2.59 -7.30
C VAL A 142 19.89 1.55 -8.32
N ASN A 143 20.30 0.39 -7.81
CA ASN A 143 20.83 -0.71 -8.62
C ASN A 143 19.90 -1.94 -8.66
N ARG A 144 18.79 -1.91 -7.91
CA ARG A 144 17.79 -2.97 -7.88
C ARG A 144 16.39 -2.41 -7.70
N TRP A 145 15.48 -2.89 -8.55
CA TRP A 145 14.04 -2.77 -8.37
C TRP A 145 13.44 -4.15 -8.19
N HIS A 146 12.50 -4.29 -7.27
CA HIS A 146 11.76 -5.53 -7.10
C HIS A 146 10.25 -5.27 -7.15
N ARG A 147 9.50 -6.25 -7.68
CA ARG A 147 8.02 -6.29 -7.61
C ARG A 147 7.60 -7.59 -6.94
N ASN A 148 6.86 -7.49 -5.82
CA ASN A 148 6.28 -8.60 -5.04
C ASN A 148 7.25 -9.71 -4.53
N SER A 149 8.49 -9.73 -5.00
CA SER A 149 9.47 -10.81 -4.81
C SER A 149 10.88 -10.23 -4.63
N LEU A 150 11.89 -11.10 -4.63
CA LEU A 150 13.30 -10.70 -4.58
C LEU A 150 13.95 -10.60 -5.97
N PHE A 151 13.19 -10.83 -7.05
CA PHE A 151 13.73 -10.80 -8.41
C PHE A 151 13.89 -9.37 -8.92
N ASN A 152 15.11 -9.04 -9.34
CA ASN A 152 15.40 -7.71 -9.90
C ASN A 152 14.68 -7.53 -11.24
N ILE A 153 13.94 -6.43 -11.38
CA ILE A 153 13.14 -6.13 -12.58
C ILE A 153 13.81 -5.10 -13.50
N LEU A 154 15.01 -4.59 -13.18
CA LEU A 154 15.71 -3.59 -14.01
C LEU A 154 15.94 -4.02 -15.47
N GLN A 155 16.03 -5.32 -15.74
CA GLN A 155 16.26 -5.87 -17.08
C GLN A 155 14.97 -6.39 -17.75
N ARG A 156 13.80 -6.20 -17.13
CA ARG A 156 12.54 -6.66 -17.72
C ARG A 156 12.20 -5.78 -18.93
N PRO A 157 11.87 -6.38 -20.09
CA PRO A 157 11.68 -5.63 -21.33
C PRO A 157 10.49 -4.66 -21.27
N ASN A 158 9.47 -4.98 -20.47
CA ASN A 158 8.23 -4.19 -20.32
C ASN A 158 8.42 -2.88 -19.53
N TYR A 159 9.58 -2.70 -18.89
CA TYR A 159 9.90 -1.52 -18.10
C TYR A 159 11.04 -0.72 -18.73
N GLU A 160 10.98 0.60 -18.56
CA GLU A 160 12.06 1.53 -18.86
C GLU A 160 12.49 2.23 -17.58
N PHE A 161 13.79 2.32 -17.34
CA PHE A 161 14.34 2.97 -16.16
C PHE A 161 15.15 4.19 -16.58
N THR A 162 14.76 5.36 -16.07
CA THR A 162 15.41 6.65 -16.36
C THR A 162 15.74 7.39 -15.07
N GLY A 163 16.48 8.50 -15.17
CA GLY A 163 16.82 9.32 -14.01
C GLY A 163 17.62 8.55 -12.96
N MET A 164 18.70 7.87 -13.38
CA MET A 164 19.51 7.00 -12.51
C MET A 164 18.68 5.88 -11.85
N ASN A 165 17.78 5.28 -12.64
CA ASN A 165 16.84 4.25 -12.23
C ASN A 165 15.83 4.68 -11.15
N LEU A 166 15.61 5.97 -10.91
CA LEU A 166 14.59 6.43 -9.96
C LEU A 166 13.18 6.48 -10.56
N ILE A 167 13.08 6.45 -11.89
CA ILE A 167 11.81 6.50 -12.61
C ILE A 167 11.62 5.16 -13.33
N LEU A 168 10.64 4.37 -12.90
CA LEU A 168 10.16 3.18 -13.61
C LEU A 168 8.99 3.58 -14.50
N SER A 169 9.14 3.43 -15.81
CA SER A 169 8.07 3.67 -16.79
C SER A 169 7.56 2.36 -17.39
N PHE A 170 6.25 2.23 -17.49
CA PHE A 170 5.60 1.07 -18.13
C PHE A 170 5.54 1.31 -19.64
N LYS A 171 6.22 0.47 -20.42
CA LYS A 171 6.27 0.61 -21.90
C LYS A 171 4.99 0.15 -22.58
N LEU A 172 4.28 -0.78 -21.96
CA LEU A 172 3.05 -1.36 -22.45
C LEU A 172 1.85 -0.88 -21.62
N ASN A 173 0.66 -1.22 -22.09
CA ASN A 173 -0.59 -1.05 -21.35
C ASN A 173 -0.52 -1.77 -20.01
N ILE A 174 -1.00 -1.13 -18.96
CA ILE A 174 -1.09 -1.74 -17.63
C ILE A 174 -1.94 -3.02 -17.67
N SER A 175 -1.38 -4.09 -17.13
CA SER A 175 -2.06 -5.35 -16.87
C SER A 175 -2.14 -5.60 -15.37
N LYS A 176 -3.34 -5.92 -14.86
CA LYS A 176 -3.53 -6.20 -13.44
C LYS A 176 -2.65 -7.35 -12.94
N SER A 177 -2.54 -8.45 -13.68
CA SER A 177 -1.71 -9.59 -13.27
C SER A 177 -0.21 -9.30 -13.32
N GLU A 178 0.23 -8.51 -14.31
CA GLU A 178 1.64 -8.29 -14.59
C GLU A 178 2.24 -7.06 -13.92
N ASP A 179 1.42 -6.10 -13.49
CA ASP A 179 1.91 -4.81 -13.01
C ASP A 179 1.43 -4.46 -11.60
N GLU A 180 0.29 -4.99 -11.13
CA GLU A 180 -0.13 -4.73 -9.75
C GLU A 180 0.91 -5.26 -8.74
N GLY A 181 1.15 -4.48 -7.69
CA GLY A 181 1.97 -4.96 -6.59
C GLY A 181 2.74 -3.90 -5.83
N PHE A 182 3.62 -4.39 -4.96
CA PHE A 182 4.55 -3.60 -4.16
C PHE A 182 5.91 -3.54 -4.85
N TYR A 183 6.28 -2.33 -5.25
CA TYR A 183 7.54 -1.96 -5.86
C TYR A 183 8.53 -1.49 -4.80
N GLN A 184 9.78 -1.91 -4.94
CA GLN A 184 10.80 -1.74 -3.91
C GLN A 184 12.13 -1.36 -4.54
N THR A 185 12.80 -0.33 -4.01
CA THR A 185 14.05 0.22 -4.56
C THR A 185 15.21 0.01 -3.60
N LEU A 186 16.24 -0.71 -4.03
CA LEU A 186 17.48 -0.86 -3.27
C LEU A 186 18.62 -0.11 -3.95
N SER A 187 19.40 0.61 -3.14
CA SER A 187 20.54 1.42 -3.60
C SER A 187 21.85 0.83 -3.13
N GLY A 188 22.87 0.84 -4.00
CA GLY A 188 24.24 0.46 -3.67
C GLY A 188 24.39 -0.86 -2.90
N SER A 189 25.08 -0.78 -1.76
CA SER A 189 25.38 -1.90 -0.85
C SER A 189 24.26 -2.22 0.15
N LEU A 190 23.12 -1.50 0.11
CA LEU A 190 22.02 -1.72 1.05
C LEU A 190 21.48 -3.13 0.92
N SER A 191 21.26 -3.75 2.07
CA SER A 191 20.54 -5.01 2.18
C SER A 191 19.10 -4.75 2.60
N ARG A 192 18.22 -5.72 2.36
CA ARG A 192 16.84 -5.67 2.86
C ARG A 192 16.77 -5.63 4.40
N GLN A 193 17.80 -6.13 5.08
CA GLN A 193 17.90 -6.06 6.55
C GLN A 193 17.95 -4.62 7.06
N ASP A 194 18.53 -3.71 6.28
CA ASP A 194 18.66 -2.31 6.67
C ASP A 194 17.31 -1.59 6.74
N SER A 195 16.24 -2.15 6.17
CA SER A 195 14.87 -1.61 6.28
C SER A 195 14.72 -0.15 5.84
N ARG A 196 15.64 0.32 5.00
CA ARG A 196 15.71 1.70 4.48
C ARG A 196 15.59 1.77 2.97
N HIS A 197 15.03 0.73 2.33
CA HIS A 197 14.69 0.79 0.91
C HIS A 197 13.39 1.58 0.70
N GLY A 198 13.19 2.06 -0.53
CA GLY A 198 11.93 2.71 -0.90
C GLY A 198 10.86 1.67 -1.19
N LEU A 199 9.61 2.01 -0.91
CA LEU A 199 8.44 1.17 -1.15
C LEU A 199 7.34 2.02 -1.81
N LYS A 200 6.65 1.46 -2.80
CA LYS A 200 5.41 2.04 -3.36
C LYS A 200 4.49 0.93 -3.84
N ARG A 201 3.18 1.08 -3.67
CA ARG A 201 2.19 0.10 -4.15
C ARG A 201 1.47 0.65 -5.39
N LEU A 202 1.52 -0.09 -6.49
CA LEU A 202 0.64 0.13 -7.62
C LEU A 202 -0.63 -0.70 -7.42
N ILE A 203 -1.78 -0.05 -7.46
CA ILE A 203 -3.11 -0.66 -7.40
C ILE A 203 -3.71 -0.55 -8.79
N VAL A 204 -4.11 -1.68 -9.38
CA VAL A 204 -4.67 -1.71 -10.74
C VAL A 204 -6.14 -2.08 -10.66
N ARG A 205 -7.03 -1.15 -11.01
CA ARG A 205 -8.46 -1.46 -11.18
C ARG A 205 -8.62 -2.47 -12.32
N SER A 206 -9.46 -3.47 -12.11
CA SER A 206 -9.70 -4.59 -13.02
C SER A 206 -10.45 -4.20 -14.29
N CYS A 207 -10.94 -2.96 -14.35
CA CYS A 207 -11.56 -2.38 -15.52
C CYS A 207 -10.82 -1.13 -16.00
N PRO A 208 -11.01 -0.75 -17.29
CA PRO A 208 -10.58 0.54 -17.81
C PRO A 208 -11.18 1.71 -17.01
N SER A 209 -10.60 2.90 -17.19
CA SER A 209 -11.15 4.12 -16.61
C SER A 209 -12.64 4.28 -16.94
N ASN A 210 -13.44 4.74 -15.98
CA ASN A 210 -14.89 4.91 -16.05
C ASN A 210 -15.74 3.63 -16.20
N HIS A 211 -15.15 2.44 -16.05
CA HIS A 211 -15.87 1.18 -16.11
C HIS A 211 -15.74 0.34 -14.82
N TRP A 212 -16.72 -0.55 -14.61
CA TRP A 212 -16.82 -1.52 -13.51
C TRP A 212 -17.54 -2.81 -13.98
N ALA A 213 -17.65 -3.81 -13.10
CA ALA A 213 -18.14 -5.17 -13.34
C ALA A 213 -17.20 -6.04 -14.20
N PRO A 214 -15.99 -6.37 -13.70
CA PRO A 214 -15.12 -7.34 -14.35
C PRO A 214 -15.82 -8.71 -14.49
N PRO A 215 -15.42 -9.55 -15.46
CA PRO A 215 -14.38 -9.28 -16.46
C PRO A 215 -14.87 -8.46 -17.66
N THR A 216 -16.18 -8.21 -17.77
CA THR A 216 -16.77 -7.57 -18.97
C THR A 216 -16.58 -6.06 -19.01
N CYS A 217 -16.55 -5.42 -17.84
CA CYS A 217 -16.42 -3.97 -17.70
C CYS A 217 -17.54 -3.16 -18.40
N TYR A 218 -18.74 -3.73 -18.53
CA TYR A 218 -19.88 -3.03 -19.15
C TYR A 218 -20.57 -2.04 -18.22
N GLY A 219 -20.37 -2.16 -16.90
CA GLY A 219 -20.84 -1.16 -15.95
C GLY A 219 -20.13 0.16 -16.21
N VAL A 220 -20.89 1.25 -16.27
CA VAL A 220 -20.34 2.61 -16.35
C VAL A 220 -20.31 3.20 -14.95
N CYS A 221 -19.16 3.75 -14.57
CA CYS A 221 -19.00 4.42 -13.29
C CYS A 221 -19.73 5.76 -13.28
N ASP A 222 -20.32 6.10 -12.13
CA ASP A 222 -20.70 7.47 -11.85
C ASP A 222 -19.45 8.36 -11.66
N ASN A 223 -19.64 9.67 -11.78
CA ASN A 223 -18.56 10.63 -11.51
C ASN A 223 -18.24 10.66 -10.02
N CYS A 224 -17.05 10.20 -9.64
CA CYS A 224 -16.52 10.33 -8.29
C CYS A 224 -15.72 11.64 -8.16
N TYR A 225 -16.17 12.57 -7.32
CA TYR A 225 -15.56 13.87 -7.14
C TYR A 225 -14.50 13.87 -6.03
N ASN A 226 -13.78 14.99 -5.90
CA ASN A 226 -12.80 15.24 -4.84
C ASN A 226 -11.66 14.19 -4.76
N GLY A 227 -11.34 13.55 -5.88
CA GLY A 227 -10.35 12.48 -5.93
C GLY A 227 -10.87 11.10 -5.53
N GLY A 228 -12.20 10.94 -5.45
CA GLY A 228 -12.84 9.64 -5.29
C GLY A 228 -12.54 8.69 -6.46
N VAL A 229 -12.50 7.40 -6.15
CA VAL A 229 -12.20 6.35 -7.12
C VAL A 229 -13.42 5.44 -7.25
N CYS A 230 -13.87 5.17 -8.47
CA CYS A 230 -14.93 4.20 -8.71
C CYS A 230 -14.44 2.78 -8.35
N ASP A 231 -15.17 2.07 -7.52
CA ASP A 231 -14.93 0.66 -7.25
C ASP A 231 -15.20 -0.17 -8.50
N ASP A 232 -14.24 -0.98 -8.93
CA ASP A 232 -14.33 -1.77 -10.15
C ASP A 232 -15.31 -2.95 -10.02
N GLU A 233 -15.61 -3.41 -8.81
CA GLU A 233 -16.56 -4.51 -8.58
C GLU A 233 -18.02 -4.03 -8.51
N THR A 234 -18.26 -2.89 -7.84
CA THR A 234 -19.63 -2.43 -7.53
C THR A 234 -20.07 -1.16 -8.26
N GLY A 235 -19.13 -0.44 -8.88
CA GLY A 235 -19.40 0.85 -9.53
C GLY A 235 -19.60 2.03 -8.57
N ARG A 236 -19.51 1.81 -7.25
CA ARG A 236 -19.69 2.85 -6.23
C ARG A 236 -18.42 3.65 -6.03
N CYS A 237 -18.53 4.92 -5.65
CA CYS A 237 -17.36 5.72 -5.33
C CYS A 237 -16.77 5.38 -3.96
N ILE A 238 -15.46 5.14 -3.93
CA ILE A 238 -14.63 5.09 -2.73
C ILE A 238 -14.11 6.51 -2.49
N CYS A 239 -14.63 7.14 -1.44
CA CYS A 239 -14.31 8.54 -1.15
C CYS A 239 -13.01 8.68 -0.34
N PRO A 240 -12.22 9.73 -0.62
CA PRO A 240 -11.07 10.04 0.21
C PRO A 240 -11.51 10.53 1.59
N PRO A 241 -10.62 10.45 2.60
CA PRO A 241 -10.93 10.96 3.94
C PRO A 241 -11.40 12.41 3.91
N GLY A 242 -12.50 12.69 4.64
CA GLY A 242 -13.13 14.01 4.68
C GLY A 242 -14.26 14.20 3.67
N PHE A 243 -14.43 13.27 2.73
CA PHE A 243 -15.54 13.27 1.77
C PHE A 243 -16.39 12.00 1.90
N MET A 244 -17.66 12.09 1.53
CA MET A 244 -18.67 11.05 1.66
C MET A 244 -19.78 11.21 0.60
N GLY A 245 -20.82 10.39 0.72
CA GLY A 245 -21.94 10.35 -0.23
C GLY A 245 -21.66 9.44 -1.42
N ALA A 246 -22.67 9.24 -2.27
CA ALA A 246 -22.59 8.30 -3.39
C ALA A 246 -21.50 8.65 -4.42
N ASN A 247 -21.16 9.94 -4.53
CA ASN A 247 -20.23 10.49 -5.51
C ASN A 247 -19.10 11.34 -4.89
N CYS A 248 -18.91 11.30 -3.58
CA CYS A 248 -17.84 12.00 -2.87
C CYS A 248 -17.89 13.54 -2.94
N LEU A 249 -19.07 14.15 -3.18
CA LEU A 249 -19.22 15.60 -3.22
C LEU A 249 -19.28 16.28 -1.85
N THR A 250 -19.75 15.56 -0.82
CA THR A 250 -20.03 16.10 0.52
C THR A 250 -18.93 15.79 1.50
#